data_AF-A0A497F210-F1
#
_entry.id   AF-A0A497F210-F1
#
_cell.length_a   1.000
_cell.length_b   1.000
_cell.length_c   1.000
_cell.angle_alpha   90.00
_cell.angle_beta   90.00
_cell.angle_gamma   90.00
#
_symmetry.space_group_name_H-M   'P 1'
#
loop_
_entity.id
_entity.type
_entity.pdbx_description
1 polymer ?
#
loop_
_entity_poly.entity_id
_entity_poly.type
_entity_poly.pdbx_seq_one_letter_code
_entity_poly.pdbx_strand_id
1 'polypeptide(L)' 'MTKTAKAKISISLDVDLIKWVDEFVKAGIYTNRSEAIEQLLKKVRQQMV' A
#
# COMPACT_ATOMS: atom_id res chain seq x y z
N MET A 1 -20.50 4.08 -13.90
CA MET A 1 -19.49 3.66 -12.89
C MET A 1 -18.12 4.03 -13.43
N THR A 2 -17.52 5.12 -12.95
CA THR A 2 -16.20 5.57 -13.42
C THR A 2 -15.13 4.61 -12.89
N LYS A 3 -14.52 3.85 -13.80
CA LYS A 3 -13.38 2.97 -13.49
C LYS A 3 -12.24 3.86 -13.00
N THR A 4 -11.99 3.92 -11.70
CA THR A 4 -10.87 4.68 -11.13
C THR A 4 -9.57 4.10 -11.69
N ALA A 5 -8.90 4.85 -12.56
CA ALA A 5 -7.65 4.41 -13.16
C ALA A 5 -6.57 4.33 -12.07
N LYS A 6 -5.93 3.17 -11.93
CA LYS A 6 -4.76 3.01 -11.05
C LYS A 6 -3.52 3.52 -11.81
N ALA A 7 -2.79 4.47 -11.22
CA ALA A 7 -1.51 4.90 -11.73
C ALA A 7 -0.40 3.96 -11.24
N LYS A 8 0.51 3.56 -12.14
CA LYS A 8 1.73 2.83 -11.76
C LYS A 8 2.85 3.84 -11.55
N ILE A 9 3.47 3.80 -10.38
CA ILE A 9 4.61 4.64 -10.03
C ILE A 9 5.78 3.75 -9.62
N SER A 10 7.00 4.26 -9.81
CA SER A 10 8.22 3.66 -9.28
C SER A 10 8.78 4.61 -8.23
N ILE A 11 9.02 4.11 -7.02
CA ILE A 11 9.52 4.90 -5.90
C ILE A 11 10.65 4.14 -5.20
N SER A 12 11.61 4.89 -4.65
CA SER A 12 12.62 4.36 -3.74
C SER A 12 12.10 4.48 -2.32
N LEU A 13 12.14 3.38 -1.58
CA LEU A 13 11.73 3.28 -0.19
C LEU A 13 12.76 2.49 0.60
N ASP A 14 12.79 2.71 1.91
CA ASP A 14 13.62 1.95 2.83
C ASP A 14 13.30 0.45 2.75
N VAL A 15 14.34 -0.39 2.78
CA VAL A 15 14.19 -1.83 2.60
C VAL A 15 13.43 -2.48 3.74
N ASP A 16 13.59 -2.01 4.97
CA ASP A 16 12.92 -2.59 6.13
C ASP A 16 11.44 -2.18 6.16
N LEU A 17 11.10 -1.01 5.63
CA LEU A 17 9.70 -0.65 5.36
C LEU A 17 9.04 -1.62 4.37
N ILE A 18 9.74 -1.96 3.28
CA ILE A 18 9.23 -2.91 2.27
C ILE A 18 9.05 -4.30 2.88
N LYS A 19 10.01 -4.77 3.69
CA LYS A 19 9.88 -6.05 4.39
C LYS A 19 8.68 -6.05 5.33
N TRP A 20 8.48 -4.99 6.11
CA TRP A 20 7.32 -4.85 6.98
C TRP A 20 6.00 -4.91 6.20
N VAL A 21 5.93 -4.26 5.02
CA VAL A 21 4.77 -4.37 4.12
C VAL A 21 4.56 -5.81 3.63
N ASP A 22 5.65 -6.52 3.31
CA ASP A 22 5.63 -7.90 2.82
C ASP A 22 5.04 -8.88 3.85
N GLU A 23 5.26 -8.65 5.14
CA GLU A 23 4.69 -9.48 6.22
C GLU A 23 3.15 -9.46 6.21
N PHE A 24 2.51 -8.35 5.86
CA PHE A 24 1.04 -8.31 5.74
C PHE A 24 0.52 -9.10 4.54
N VAL A 25 1.30 -9.14 3.45
CA VAL A 25 0.96 -9.94 2.27
C VAL A 25 1.13 -11.42 2.59
N LYS A 26 2.23 -11.80 3.25
CA LYS A 26 2.45 -13.18 3.72
C LYS A 26 1.40 -13.65 4.72
N ALA A 27 0.96 -12.76 5.61
CA ALA A 27 -0.10 -13.03 6.57
C ALA A 27 -1.50 -13.14 5.92
N GLY A 28 -1.62 -12.92 4.60
CA GLY A 28 -2.90 -12.98 3.88
C GLY A 28 -3.84 -11.81 4.17
N ILE A 29 -3.34 -10.74 4.80
CA ILE A 29 -4.14 -9.55 5.13
C ILE A 29 -4.40 -8.72 3.87
N TYR A 30 -3.42 -8.68 2.97
CA TYR A 30 -3.52 -8.01 1.67
C TYR A 30 -3.12 -8.94 0.54
N THR A 31 -3.73 -8.72 -0.63
CA THR A 31 -3.48 -9.52 -1.84
C THR A 31 -2.08 -9.29 -2.40
N ASN A 32 -1.55 -8.06 -2.29
CA ASN A 32 -0.23 -7.69 -2.79
C ASN A 32 0.27 -6.38 -2.13
N ARG A 33 1.54 -6.05 -2.36
CA ARG A 33 2.19 -4.85 -1.80
C ARG A 33 1.49 -3.56 -2.21
N SER A 34 1.03 -3.45 -3.46
CA SER A 34 0.34 -2.23 -3.93
C SER A 34 -0.97 -1.99 -3.20
N GLU A 35 -1.74 -3.05 -2.92
CA GLU A 35 -2.97 -2.98 -2.12
C GLU A 35 -2.66 -2.59 -0.67
N ALA A 36 -1.65 -3.22 -0.06
CA ALA A 36 -1.22 -2.90 1.30
C ALA A 36 -0.83 -1.42 1.43
N ILE A 37 0.03 -0.93 0.53
CA ILE A 37 0.50 0.46 0.50
C ILE A 37 -0.68 1.42 0.27
N GLU A 38 -1.59 1.11 -0.66
CA GLU A 38 -2.76 1.95 -0.92
C GLU A 38 -3.65 2.10 0.33
N GLN A 39 -3.89 1.01 1.06
CA GLN A 39 -4.70 1.02 2.28
C GLN A 39 -4.02 1.76 3.42
N LEU A 40 -2.70 1.58 3.58
CA LEU A 40 -1.90 2.32 4.57
C LEU A 40 -1.95 3.83 4.29
N LEU A 41 -1.75 4.25 3.04
CA LEU A 41 -1.83 5.66 2.66
C LEU A 41 -3.22 6.25 2.90
N LYS A 42 -4.29 5.49 2.63
CA LYS A 42 -5.67 5.92 2.97
C LYS A 42 -5.84 6.13 4.48
N LYS A 43 -5.34 5.21 5.31
CA LYS A 43 -5.40 5.37 6.78
C LYS A 43 -4.63 6.58 7.27
N VAL A 44 -3.45 6.85 6.72
CA VAL A 44 -2.67 8.04 7.05
C VAL A 44 -3.43 9.30 6.65
N ARG A 45 -4.03 9.34 5.46
CA ARG A 45 -4.87 10.46 5.01
C ARG A 45 -6.05 10.71 5.94
N GLN A 46 -6.69 9.67 6.48
CA GLN A 46 -7.80 9.82 7.43
C GLN A 46 -7.36 10.36 8.81
N GLN A 47 -6.10 10.16 9.20
CA GLN A 47 -5.57 10.67 10.48
C GLN A 47 -5.08 12.11 10.39
N MET A 48 -4.80 12.61 9.18
CA MET A 48 -4.34 13.98 8.94
C MET A 48 -5.48 14.98 8.72
N VAL A 49 -6.73 14.50 8.64
CA VAL A 49 -7.96 15.30 8.50
C VAL A 49 -8.69 15.31 9.83
#